data_AF-A0NQX2-F1
#
_entry.id   AF-A0NQX2-F1
#
_cell.length_a   1.000
_cell.length_b   1.000
_cell.length_c   1.000
_cell.angle_alpha   90.00
_cell.angle_beta   90.00
_cell.angle_gamma   90.00
#
_symmetry.space_group_name_H-M   'P 1'
#
loop_
_entity.id
_entity.type
_entity.pdbx_description
1 polymer ?
#
loop_
_entity_poly.entity_id
_entity_poly.type
_entity_poly.pdbx_seq_one_letter_code
_entity_poly.pdbx_strand_id
1 'polypeptide(L)'
;MHRTAIGFLLALTVSLGLFMSRAQAEARLALVVGNGNYTEVTPLDNPVNDAELMADTLRKVGFEVTLVTDSSQHEMITAISRFGSRLRAAGEDATGLFYYAGHGVQSFGTNFLLPVDIELQDAADLSLVGVPAQAVLRQMFSARNRTNIVILDACRNNPFAAIPDLSDNGLAEMKAPRGTFLAYSTAPGDIALDGAGGNSPFTEALARHLPTPGMSVETLFREVRVDVLKDTGNQQTPWDTSSLTVDFQFVPAKAPSAEEVELRQIWDTVKLSQDPLQVLLFLRAHPDSRYAGEARELLTVLMEKEAQPVVSAEAPSQPASEPAAPQTSERDMIETARREGTASAYQTYLDAYPNGAFTELARLELQTILNKEQSTDPVTNQPPPEEAPVAAQQPSTDQDQKGPPAVIAFNAPLAMGDPEIASRSISELITGSPKYPPIEGLPEAVWKDKTCAACHHWEQANLCDQAKTYVADKSRAVAKEHPYGGAFKNALRLWAQQGCP
;
A
#
# COMPACT_ATOMS: atom_id res chain seq x y z
N MET A 1 -59.20 -38.39 -7.84
CA MET A 1 -57.95 -39.00 -7.32
C MET A 1 -57.03 -37.89 -6.83
N HIS A 2 -57.28 -37.43 -5.60
CA HIS A 2 -56.68 -36.23 -4.98
C HIS A 2 -55.67 -36.57 -3.88
N ARG A 3 -54.85 -37.60 -4.10
CA ARG A 3 -53.88 -38.08 -3.07
C ARG A 3 -52.41 -38.01 -3.50
N THR A 4 -52.11 -37.60 -4.74
CA THR A 4 -50.75 -37.57 -5.27
C THR A 4 -50.15 -36.16 -5.39
N ALA A 5 -50.95 -35.09 -5.26
CA ALA A 5 -50.46 -33.71 -5.42
C ALA A 5 -49.92 -33.06 -4.12
N ILE A 6 -50.20 -33.64 -2.95
CA ILE A 6 -49.78 -33.06 -1.66
C ILE A 6 -48.37 -33.53 -1.26
N GLY A 7 -47.90 -34.65 -1.81
CA GLY A 7 -46.55 -35.17 -1.55
C GLY A 7 -45.41 -34.37 -2.22
N PHE A 8 -45.70 -33.62 -3.28
CA PHE A 8 -44.68 -32.85 -4.01
C PHE A 8 -44.48 -31.43 -3.47
N LEU A 9 -45.48 -30.84 -2.78
CA LEU A 9 -45.33 -29.52 -2.15
C LEU A 9 -44.65 -29.57 -0.77
N LEU A 10 -44.69 -30.72 -0.08
CA LEU A 10 -43.97 -30.91 1.18
C LEU A 10 -42.48 -31.31 0.98
N ALA A 11 -42.14 -31.89 -0.17
CA ALA A 11 -40.75 -32.25 -0.49
C ALA A 11 -39.93 -31.04 -1.01
N LEU A 12 -40.60 -30.02 -1.56
CA LEU A 12 -39.94 -28.81 -2.06
C LEU A 12 -39.74 -27.73 -0.97
N THR A 13 -40.46 -27.81 0.14
CA THR A 13 -40.35 -26.87 1.27
C THR A 13 -39.38 -27.33 2.36
N VAL A 14 -39.02 -28.61 2.42
CA VAL A 14 -38.01 -29.14 3.36
C VAL A 14 -36.58 -29.17 2.78
N SER A 15 -36.43 -28.97 1.48
CA SER A 15 -35.12 -28.95 0.80
C SER A 15 -34.44 -27.57 0.79
N LEU A 16 -35.13 -26.52 1.26
CA LEU A 16 -34.64 -25.13 1.25
C LEU A 16 -34.18 -24.63 2.64
N GLY A 17 -33.95 -25.54 3.59
CA GLY A 17 -33.72 -25.23 5.00
C GLY A 17 -32.32 -25.49 5.55
N LEU A 18 -31.33 -25.93 4.77
CA LEU A 18 -30.05 -26.42 5.33
C LEU A 18 -28.76 -25.91 4.67
N PHE A 19 -28.84 -24.90 3.80
CA PHE A 19 -27.68 -24.06 3.49
C PHE A 19 -27.82 -22.69 4.17
N MET A 20 -28.10 -22.71 5.49
CA MET A 20 -27.48 -21.70 6.33
C MET A 20 -25.98 -22.00 6.24
N SER A 21 -25.28 -21.36 5.30
CA SER A 21 -23.85 -21.15 5.46
C SER A 21 -23.68 -20.60 6.86
N ARG A 22 -23.17 -21.41 7.79
CA ARG A 22 -22.48 -20.85 8.94
C ARG A 22 -21.43 -19.96 8.29
N ALA A 23 -21.63 -18.65 8.36
CA ALA A 23 -20.51 -17.74 8.28
C ALA A 23 -19.57 -18.22 9.39
N GLN A 24 -18.61 -19.08 9.04
CA GLN A 24 -17.57 -19.44 9.98
C GLN A 24 -16.84 -18.13 10.22
N ALA A 25 -16.97 -17.62 11.44
CA ALA A 25 -16.13 -16.53 11.89
C ALA A 25 -14.69 -16.94 11.58
N GLU A 26 -13.97 -16.04 10.91
CA GLU A 26 -12.56 -16.18 10.57
C GLU A 26 -11.79 -16.71 11.80
N ALA A 27 -11.18 -17.88 11.69
CA ALA A 27 -10.46 -18.46 12.82
C ALA A 27 -9.17 -17.65 13.05
N ARG A 28 -9.09 -16.94 14.17
CA ARG A 28 -7.96 -16.07 14.52
C ARG A 28 -7.15 -16.72 15.63
N LEU A 29 -5.94 -17.17 15.31
CA LEU A 29 -5.05 -17.87 16.24
C LEU A 29 -3.82 -17.01 16.50
N ALA A 30 -3.44 -16.85 17.77
CA ALA A 30 -2.21 -16.18 18.14
C ALA A 30 -1.31 -17.05 19.02
N LEU A 31 0.00 -17.02 18.75
CA LEU A 31 1.04 -17.46 19.66
C LEU A 31 1.80 -16.23 20.15
N VAL A 32 1.78 -16.00 21.45
CA VAL A 32 2.40 -14.85 22.12
C VAL A 32 3.45 -15.38 23.07
N VAL A 33 4.70 -14.94 22.89
CA VAL A 33 5.86 -15.40 23.67
C VAL A 33 6.53 -14.21 24.34
N GLY A 34 6.79 -14.31 25.64
CA GLY A 34 7.51 -13.29 26.42
C GLY A 34 8.60 -13.92 27.28
N ASN A 35 9.87 -13.71 26.95
CA ASN A 35 10.99 -14.26 27.69
C ASN A 35 11.81 -13.12 28.34
N GLY A 36 11.82 -13.07 29.66
CA GLY A 36 12.54 -12.05 30.45
C GLY A 36 13.46 -12.62 31.52
N ASN A 37 13.14 -13.77 32.11
CA ASN A 37 13.89 -14.36 33.21
C ASN A 37 15.05 -15.26 32.73
N TYR A 38 16.02 -14.68 32.01
CA TYR A 38 17.18 -15.41 31.51
C TYR A 38 18.14 -15.81 32.63
N THR A 39 18.71 -17.01 32.52
CA THR A 39 19.59 -17.55 33.56
C THR A 39 21.06 -17.15 33.35
N GLU A 40 21.56 -17.26 32.11
CA GLU A 40 22.97 -17.05 31.76
C GLU A 40 23.26 -15.70 31.08
N VAL A 41 22.22 -14.99 30.64
CA VAL A 41 22.33 -13.65 30.05
C VAL A 41 21.53 -12.63 30.85
N THR A 42 21.79 -11.34 30.60
CA THR A 42 21.11 -10.24 31.27
C THR A 42 19.59 -10.40 31.21
N PRO A 43 18.89 -10.51 32.36
CA PRO A 43 17.44 -10.55 32.41
C PRO A 43 16.80 -9.27 31.86
N LEU A 44 15.54 -9.38 31.42
CA LEU A 44 14.73 -8.26 30.93
C LEU A 44 13.45 -8.15 31.75
N ASP A 45 13.11 -6.94 32.19
CA ASP A 45 11.97 -6.73 33.10
C ASP A 45 10.61 -6.73 32.40
N ASN A 46 10.54 -6.26 31.15
CA ASN A 46 9.26 -6.00 30.47
C ASN A 46 8.69 -7.16 29.62
N PRO A 47 9.47 -8.10 29.03
CA PRO A 47 8.93 -9.06 28.06
C PRO A 47 7.72 -9.88 28.51
N VAL A 48 7.66 -10.25 29.79
CA VAL A 48 6.50 -10.97 30.35
C VAL A 48 5.27 -10.07 30.39
N ASN A 49 5.42 -8.83 30.89
CA ASN A 49 4.34 -7.83 30.92
C ASN A 49 3.85 -7.51 29.51
N ASP A 50 4.80 -7.33 28.57
CA ASP A 50 4.54 -7.04 27.17
C ASP A 50 3.69 -8.16 26.53
N ALA A 51 4.08 -9.42 26.75
CA ALA A 51 3.36 -10.59 26.28
C ALA A 51 1.97 -10.74 26.92
N GLU A 52 1.81 -10.46 28.21
CA GLU A 52 0.51 -10.48 28.87
C GLU A 52 -0.43 -9.40 28.34
N LEU A 53 0.05 -8.16 28.23
CA LEU A 53 -0.71 -7.04 27.66
C LEU A 53 -1.15 -7.34 26.23
N MET A 54 -0.25 -7.91 25.42
CA MET A 54 -0.56 -8.32 24.06
C MET A 54 -1.56 -9.46 24.00
N ALA A 55 -1.42 -10.49 24.84
CA ALA A 55 -2.37 -11.58 24.89
C ALA A 55 -3.78 -11.10 25.24
N ASP A 56 -3.90 -10.21 26.22
CA ASP A 56 -5.19 -9.65 26.63
C ASP A 56 -5.80 -8.74 25.56
N THR A 57 -4.99 -7.95 24.89
CA THR A 57 -5.45 -7.08 23.79
C THR A 57 -5.92 -7.92 22.60
N LEU A 58 -5.16 -8.96 22.22
CA LEU A 58 -5.51 -9.85 21.12
C LEU A 58 -6.80 -10.64 21.40
N ARG A 59 -7.00 -11.11 22.64
CA ARG A 59 -8.27 -11.74 23.06
C ARG A 59 -9.46 -10.80 22.87
N LYS A 60 -9.32 -9.51 23.25
CA LYS A 60 -10.38 -8.50 23.10
C LYS A 60 -10.77 -8.24 21.64
N VAL A 61 -9.83 -8.40 20.71
CA VAL A 61 -10.08 -8.24 19.25
C VAL A 61 -10.35 -9.57 18.54
N GLY A 62 -10.63 -10.63 19.30
CA GLY A 62 -11.19 -11.89 18.79
C GLY A 62 -10.18 -12.98 18.43
N PHE A 63 -8.92 -12.88 18.87
CA PHE A 63 -7.96 -13.98 18.72
C PHE A 63 -8.10 -15.01 19.84
N GLU A 64 -7.95 -16.27 19.49
CA GLU A 64 -7.65 -17.34 20.43
C GLU A 64 -6.13 -17.37 20.67
N VAL A 65 -5.72 -17.00 21.88
CA VAL A 65 -4.32 -16.77 22.24
C VAL A 65 -3.72 -17.93 23.02
N THR A 66 -2.60 -18.47 22.53
CA THR A 66 -1.67 -19.30 23.30
C THR A 66 -0.56 -18.40 23.83
N LEU A 67 -0.55 -18.13 25.13
CA LEU A 67 0.50 -17.35 25.80
C LEU A 67 1.55 -18.30 26.38
N VAL A 68 2.82 -18.00 26.14
CA VAL A 68 3.98 -18.72 26.66
C VAL A 68 4.96 -17.69 27.23
N THR A 69 5.37 -17.85 28.49
CA THR A 69 6.29 -16.93 29.16
C THR A 69 7.48 -17.70 29.73
N ASP A 70 8.63 -17.04 29.79
CA ASP A 70 9.90 -17.56 30.32
C ASP A 70 10.18 -19.01 29.92
N SER A 71 10.13 -19.23 28.61
CA SER A 71 10.13 -20.57 28.03
C SER A 71 11.51 -21.06 27.62
N SER A 72 11.74 -22.35 27.87
CA SER A 72 12.89 -23.09 27.39
C SER A 72 12.87 -23.25 25.87
N GLN A 73 14.01 -23.63 25.28
CA GLN A 73 14.10 -23.92 23.84
C GLN A 73 13.05 -24.97 23.42
N HIS A 74 12.92 -26.04 24.21
CA HIS A 74 12.00 -27.14 23.93
C HIS A 74 10.53 -26.68 23.95
N GLU A 75 10.16 -25.84 24.91
CA GLU A 75 8.81 -25.29 25.03
C GLU A 75 8.48 -24.37 23.87
N MET A 76 9.41 -23.49 23.48
CA MET A 76 9.24 -22.61 22.31
C MET A 76 9.02 -23.41 21.02
N ILE A 77 9.90 -24.37 20.72
CA ILE A 77 9.78 -25.23 19.53
C ILE A 77 8.45 -25.99 19.54
N THR A 78 8.06 -26.52 20.70
CA THR A 78 6.79 -27.23 20.86
C THR A 78 5.59 -26.32 20.65
N ALA A 79 5.61 -25.10 21.19
CA ALA A 79 4.56 -24.10 21.03
C ALA A 79 4.43 -23.66 19.57
N ILE A 80 5.54 -23.39 18.88
CA ILE A 80 5.58 -23.03 17.45
C ILE A 80 5.03 -24.16 16.58
N SER A 81 5.42 -25.41 16.86
CA SER A 81 4.93 -26.60 16.15
C SER A 81 3.42 -26.78 16.34
N ARG A 82 2.93 -26.66 17.58
CA ARG A 82 1.50 -26.73 17.90
C ARG A 82 0.73 -25.60 17.23
N PHE A 83 1.22 -24.37 17.28
CA PHE A 83 0.63 -23.22 16.60
C PHE A 83 0.46 -23.47 15.10
N GLY A 84 1.52 -23.90 14.42
CA GLY A 84 1.45 -24.26 12.99
C GLY A 84 0.45 -25.38 12.70
N SER A 85 0.38 -26.41 13.56
CA SER A 85 -0.58 -27.51 13.40
C SER A 85 -2.04 -27.04 13.53
N ARG A 86 -2.31 -26.15 14.47
CA ARG A 86 -3.64 -25.57 14.69
C ARG A 86 -4.05 -24.65 13.56
N LEU A 87 -3.10 -23.85 13.05
CA LEU A 87 -3.35 -22.97 11.92
C LEU A 87 -3.68 -23.76 10.65
N ARG A 88 -2.94 -24.85 10.37
CA ARG A 88 -3.28 -25.81 9.29
C ARG A 88 -4.68 -26.39 9.45
N ALA A 89 -5.06 -26.76 10.67
CA ALA A 89 -6.37 -27.35 10.95
C ALA A 89 -7.52 -26.34 10.85
N ALA A 90 -7.24 -25.05 11.05
CA ALA A 90 -8.22 -23.97 10.99
C ALA A 90 -8.66 -23.59 9.56
N GLY A 91 -7.88 -24.00 8.54
CA GLY A 91 -8.21 -23.81 7.13
C GLY A 91 -7.63 -22.55 6.50
N GLU A 92 -7.92 -22.36 5.20
CA GLU A 92 -7.30 -21.31 4.38
C GLU A 92 -7.75 -19.90 4.76
N ASP A 93 -8.95 -19.75 5.34
CA ASP A 93 -9.46 -18.45 5.80
C ASP A 93 -8.94 -18.04 7.18
N ALA A 94 -8.10 -18.85 7.83
CA ALA A 94 -7.59 -18.52 9.16
C ALA A 94 -6.58 -17.36 9.13
N THR A 95 -6.55 -16.59 10.23
CA THR A 95 -5.50 -15.60 10.48
C THR A 95 -4.59 -16.12 11.57
N GLY A 96 -3.28 -16.17 11.28
CA GLY A 96 -2.24 -16.51 12.24
C GLY A 96 -1.49 -15.28 12.70
N LEU A 97 -1.30 -15.12 14.01
CA LEU A 97 -0.44 -14.08 14.58
C LEU A 97 0.64 -14.69 15.47
N PHE A 98 1.88 -14.26 15.29
CA PHE A 98 2.98 -14.55 16.20
C PHE A 98 3.50 -13.24 16.79
N TYR A 99 3.62 -13.18 18.10
CA TYR A 99 4.24 -12.09 18.82
C TYR A 99 5.35 -12.63 19.71
N TYR A 100 6.51 -11.98 19.70
CA TYR A 100 7.64 -12.31 20.58
C TYR A 100 8.22 -11.05 21.22
N ALA A 101 8.37 -11.06 22.54
CA ALA A 101 9.15 -10.10 23.30
C ALA A 101 10.28 -10.81 24.05
N GLY A 102 11.49 -10.27 23.99
CA GLY A 102 12.67 -10.85 24.65
C GLY A 102 13.97 -10.54 23.92
N HIS A 103 15.03 -11.27 24.23
CA HIS A 103 16.29 -11.17 23.49
C HIS A 103 16.16 -11.81 22.12
N GLY A 104 16.66 -11.08 21.12
CA GLY A 104 16.80 -11.55 19.76
C GLY A 104 18.20 -11.19 19.27
N VAL A 105 18.86 -12.13 18.60
CA VAL A 105 20.20 -11.92 18.04
C VAL A 105 20.24 -12.38 16.60
N GLN A 106 21.17 -11.81 15.85
CA GLN A 106 21.45 -12.21 14.49
C GLN A 106 22.80 -12.94 14.41
N SER A 107 22.87 -13.99 13.59
CA SER A 107 24.13 -14.56 13.13
C SER A 107 24.02 -14.94 11.66
N PHE A 108 24.98 -14.52 10.83
CA PHE A 108 25.02 -14.77 9.38
C PHE A 108 23.69 -14.48 8.65
N GLY A 109 23.02 -13.38 9.02
CA GLY A 109 21.74 -12.97 8.42
C GLY A 109 20.52 -13.78 8.87
N THR A 110 20.68 -14.68 9.85
CA THR A 110 19.59 -15.44 10.47
C THR A 110 19.27 -14.88 11.84
N ASN A 111 17.99 -14.69 12.12
CA ASN A 111 17.50 -14.19 13.40
C ASN A 111 17.16 -15.34 14.33
N PHE A 112 17.60 -15.25 15.58
CA PHE A 112 17.34 -16.21 16.63
C PHE A 112 16.58 -15.54 17.78
N LEU A 113 15.49 -16.17 18.18
CA LEU A 113 14.75 -15.86 19.39
C LEU A 113 15.39 -16.67 20.53
N LEU A 114 15.76 -16.00 21.63
CA LEU A 114 16.47 -16.66 22.71
C LEU A 114 15.50 -17.25 23.76
N PRO A 115 15.64 -18.53 24.10
CA PRO A 115 14.94 -19.10 25.25
C PRO A 115 15.60 -18.68 26.57
N VAL A 116 14.91 -18.85 27.70
CA VAL A 116 15.45 -18.45 29.01
C VAL A 116 16.57 -19.36 29.54
N ASP A 117 16.63 -20.58 29.02
CA ASP A 117 17.66 -21.59 29.29
C ASP A 117 18.82 -21.55 28.29
N ILE A 118 18.95 -20.46 27.54
CA ILE A 118 20.05 -20.27 26.59
C ILE A 118 21.39 -20.30 27.32
N GLU A 119 22.28 -21.19 26.88
CA GLU A 119 23.69 -21.22 27.26
C GLU A 119 24.51 -21.21 25.97
N LEU A 120 25.37 -20.20 25.81
CA LEU A 120 26.14 -20.02 24.59
C LEU A 120 27.58 -19.69 24.93
N GLN A 121 28.50 -20.55 24.48
CA GLN A 121 29.94 -20.35 24.65
C GLN A 121 30.58 -19.81 23.36
N ASP A 122 30.11 -20.28 22.20
CA ASP A 122 30.63 -19.93 20.89
C ASP A 122 29.48 -19.57 19.93
N ALA A 123 29.72 -18.64 18.99
CA ALA A 123 28.71 -18.18 18.05
C ALA A 123 28.16 -19.31 17.16
N ALA A 124 29.01 -20.30 16.85
CA ALA A 124 28.63 -21.45 16.03
C ALA A 124 27.51 -22.29 16.64
N ASP A 125 27.41 -22.32 17.98
CA ASP A 125 26.44 -23.11 18.71
C ASP A 125 25.05 -22.47 18.75
N LEU A 126 24.92 -21.20 18.33
CA LEU A 126 23.65 -20.47 18.38
C LEU A 126 22.54 -21.19 17.60
N SER A 127 22.89 -21.89 16.52
CA SER A 127 21.95 -22.70 15.74
C SER A 127 21.42 -23.95 16.46
N LEU A 128 22.13 -24.40 17.49
CA LEU A 128 21.81 -25.58 18.30
C LEU A 128 20.95 -25.21 19.51
N VAL A 129 21.19 -24.04 20.11
CA VAL A 129 20.55 -23.63 21.37
C VAL A 129 19.52 -22.49 21.23
N GLY A 130 19.61 -21.68 20.18
CA GLY A 130 18.62 -20.65 19.85
C GLY A 130 17.43 -21.20 19.06
N VAL A 131 16.35 -20.41 18.95
CA VAL A 131 15.19 -20.74 18.12
C VAL A 131 15.17 -19.84 16.87
N PRO A 132 15.39 -20.38 15.65
CA PRO A 132 15.38 -19.56 14.45
C PRO A 132 14.01 -18.90 14.23
N ALA A 133 13.95 -17.58 14.07
CA ALA A 133 12.69 -16.87 13.79
C ALA A 133 12.04 -17.35 12.47
N GLN A 134 12.86 -17.78 11.50
CA GLN A 134 12.39 -18.42 10.27
C GLN A 134 11.59 -19.72 10.51
N ALA A 135 11.74 -20.40 11.65
CA ALA A 135 10.94 -21.56 11.99
C ALA A 135 9.45 -21.19 12.14
N VAL A 136 9.15 -20.02 12.71
CA VAL A 136 7.80 -19.47 12.82
C VAL A 136 7.22 -19.21 11.43
N LEU A 137 7.96 -18.47 10.59
CA LEU A 137 7.56 -18.17 9.22
C LEU A 137 7.28 -19.43 8.40
N ARG A 138 8.09 -20.49 8.57
CA ARG A 138 7.86 -21.78 7.90
C ARG A 138 6.59 -22.46 8.39
N GLN A 139 6.30 -22.45 9.71
CA GLN A 139 5.06 -23.02 10.23
C GLN A 139 3.84 -22.27 9.70
N MET A 140 3.86 -20.94 9.69
CA MET A 140 2.79 -20.10 9.16
C MET A 140 2.61 -20.28 7.66
N PHE A 141 3.70 -20.28 6.88
CA PHE A 141 3.64 -20.52 5.43
C PHE A 141 3.06 -21.90 5.09
N SER A 142 3.42 -22.94 5.85
CA SER A 142 2.88 -24.29 5.65
C SER A 142 1.37 -24.39 5.89
N ALA A 143 0.79 -23.44 6.63
CA ALA A 143 -0.64 -23.40 6.89
C ALA A 143 -1.49 -23.00 5.70
N ARG A 144 -0.89 -22.34 4.69
CA ARG A 144 -1.58 -21.85 3.48
C ARG A 144 -2.82 -21.00 3.79
N ASN A 145 -2.82 -20.38 4.96
CA ASN A 145 -3.86 -19.49 5.38
C ASN A 145 -3.64 -18.09 4.78
N ARG A 146 -4.72 -17.31 4.65
CA ARG A 146 -4.73 -16.08 3.86
C ARG A 146 -3.89 -14.95 4.46
N THR A 147 -3.79 -14.93 5.80
CA THR A 147 -3.17 -13.81 6.52
C THR A 147 -2.30 -14.31 7.67
N ASN A 148 -1.03 -13.93 7.63
CA ASN A 148 -0.05 -14.18 8.68
C ASN A 148 0.52 -12.85 9.17
N ILE A 149 0.62 -12.68 10.48
CA ILE A 149 1.17 -11.47 11.12
C ILE A 149 2.27 -11.91 12.07
N VAL A 150 3.48 -11.38 11.92
CA VAL A 150 4.63 -11.68 12.78
C VAL A 150 5.13 -10.37 13.36
N ILE A 151 5.23 -10.30 14.69
CA ILE A 151 5.60 -9.09 15.41
C ILE A 151 6.75 -9.44 16.35
N LEU A 152 7.90 -8.80 16.15
CA LEU A 152 9.11 -9.04 16.93
C LEU A 152 9.47 -7.78 17.73
N ASP A 153 9.22 -7.83 19.03
CA ASP A 153 9.69 -6.85 20.00
C ASP A 153 10.99 -7.31 20.68
N ALA A 154 12.02 -7.54 19.85
CA ALA A 154 13.23 -8.22 20.25
C ALA A 154 14.48 -7.66 19.59
N CYS A 155 14.96 -6.52 20.07
CA CYS A 155 16.23 -5.90 19.67
C CYS A 155 16.81 -5.02 20.79
N ARG A 156 16.73 -5.42 22.08
CA ARG A 156 17.03 -4.48 23.18
C ARG A 156 18.51 -4.21 23.42
N ASN A 157 19.35 -5.22 23.32
CA ASN A 157 20.82 -5.18 23.35
C ASN A 157 21.30 -6.60 23.09
N ASN A 158 22.35 -6.82 22.30
CA ASN A 158 22.88 -8.16 22.12
C ASN A 158 23.60 -8.63 23.42
N PRO A 159 23.09 -9.65 24.14
CA PRO A 159 23.70 -10.10 25.39
C PRO A 159 25.06 -10.80 25.18
N PHE A 160 25.38 -11.17 23.94
CA PHE A 160 26.59 -11.88 23.56
C PHE A 160 27.61 -10.99 22.84
N ALA A 161 27.54 -9.66 23.01
CA ALA A 161 28.46 -8.72 22.35
C ALA A 161 29.96 -8.97 22.65
N ALA A 162 30.28 -9.75 23.69
CA ALA A 162 31.65 -10.19 24.00
C ALA A 162 32.15 -11.31 23.07
N ILE A 163 31.26 -12.01 22.38
CA ILE A 163 31.59 -13.05 21.38
C ILE A 163 31.85 -12.32 20.04
N PRO A 164 33.06 -12.39 19.47
CA PRO A 164 33.43 -11.60 18.29
C PRO A 164 32.50 -11.77 17.08
N ASP A 165 31.98 -12.98 16.87
CA ASP A 165 31.11 -13.31 15.74
C ASP A 165 29.62 -13.02 16.01
N LEU A 166 29.29 -12.42 17.16
CA LEU A 166 27.95 -11.97 17.56
C LEU A 166 27.97 -10.51 18.03
N SER A 167 28.84 -9.67 17.48
CA SER A 167 28.89 -8.24 17.87
C SER A 167 27.80 -7.37 17.21
N ASP A 168 27.06 -7.92 16.24
CA ASP A 168 26.00 -7.19 15.55
C ASP A 168 24.81 -6.94 16.47
N ASN A 169 24.28 -5.71 16.43
CA ASN A 169 23.09 -5.33 17.16
C ASN A 169 21.84 -5.42 16.29
N GLY A 170 20.69 -5.58 16.94
CA GLY A 170 19.41 -5.69 16.28
C GLY A 170 19.22 -7.01 15.52
N LEU A 171 18.13 -7.07 14.76
CA LEU A 171 17.77 -8.22 13.94
C LEU A 171 18.02 -7.93 12.46
N ALA A 172 18.32 -8.98 11.71
CA ALA A 172 18.41 -8.97 10.26
C ALA A 172 17.02 -8.70 9.66
N GLU A 173 17.00 -8.10 8.48
CA GLU A 173 15.78 -8.08 7.69
C GLU A 173 15.43 -9.49 7.20
N MET A 174 14.26 -10.00 7.58
CA MET A 174 13.73 -11.28 7.08
C MET A 174 12.80 -11.08 5.88
N LYS A 175 12.96 -11.95 4.87
CA LYS A 175 12.03 -12.05 3.75
C LYS A 175 10.81 -12.89 4.14
N ALA A 176 9.66 -12.25 4.31
CA ALA A 176 8.42 -12.92 4.64
C ALA A 176 7.76 -13.54 3.39
N PRO A 177 7.21 -14.76 3.46
CA PRO A 177 6.43 -15.34 2.36
C PRO A 177 5.14 -14.56 2.09
N ARG A 178 4.58 -14.69 0.87
CA ARG A 178 3.30 -14.07 0.48
C ARG A 178 2.21 -14.30 1.52
N GLY A 179 1.37 -13.27 1.73
CA GLY A 179 0.31 -13.31 2.75
C GLY A 179 0.83 -13.09 4.16
N THR A 180 2.04 -12.53 4.33
CA THR A 180 2.62 -12.22 5.64
C THR A 180 2.87 -10.73 5.80
N PHE A 181 2.46 -10.19 6.94
CA PHE A 181 2.86 -8.90 7.50
C PHE A 181 3.91 -9.15 8.59
N LEU A 182 5.06 -8.51 8.49
CA LEU A 182 6.16 -8.68 9.43
C LEU A 182 6.53 -7.31 10.01
N ALA A 183 6.54 -7.21 11.34
CA ALA A 183 6.85 -6.00 12.07
C ALA A 183 7.96 -6.23 13.10
N TYR A 184 8.79 -5.20 13.25
CA TYR A 184 9.88 -5.10 14.23
C TYR A 184 9.65 -3.87 15.09
N SER A 185 9.96 -3.96 16.38
CA SER A 185 9.83 -2.82 17.30
C SER A 185 10.82 -1.69 17.00
N THR A 186 11.89 -1.97 16.25
CA THR A 186 12.87 -0.98 15.77
C THR A 186 13.34 -1.34 14.35
N ALA A 187 14.12 -0.47 13.70
CA ALA A 187 14.63 -0.74 12.36
C ALA A 187 15.64 -1.90 12.36
N PRO A 188 15.76 -2.67 11.27
CA PRO A 188 16.79 -3.71 11.17
C PRO A 188 18.19 -3.16 11.45
N GLY A 189 18.94 -3.83 12.34
CA GLY A 189 20.25 -3.38 12.82
C GLY A 189 20.24 -2.35 13.97
N ASP A 190 19.08 -1.77 14.32
CA ASP A 190 18.94 -0.82 15.43
C ASP A 190 18.46 -1.50 16.72
N ILE A 191 18.52 -0.75 17.83
CA ILE A 191 18.13 -1.18 19.17
C ILE A 191 16.73 -0.66 19.55
N ALA A 192 15.96 -1.48 20.27
CA ALA A 192 14.67 -1.12 20.86
C ALA A 192 14.85 -0.69 22.32
N LEU A 193 14.11 0.32 22.77
CA LEU A 193 14.19 0.84 24.13
C LEU A 193 13.23 0.09 25.07
N ASP A 194 13.65 -0.05 26.33
CA ASP A 194 12.82 -0.62 27.39
C ASP A 194 11.62 0.27 27.74
N GLY A 195 11.76 1.59 27.57
CA GLY A 195 10.78 2.57 28.04
C GLY A 195 10.94 2.89 29.53
N ALA A 196 10.08 3.78 30.04
CA ALA A 196 10.08 4.19 31.44
C ALA A 196 8.94 3.53 32.27
N GLY A 197 8.07 2.76 31.60
CA GLY A 197 6.93 2.06 32.19
C GLY A 197 7.17 0.56 32.38
N GLY A 198 6.12 -0.18 32.72
CA GLY A 198 6.19 -1.65 32.87
C GLY A 198 6.16 -2.44 31.55
N ASN A 199 5.95 -1.75 30.42
CA ASN A 199 5.90 -2.31 29.07
C ASN A 199 6.79 -1.50 28.13
N SER A 200 7.17 -2.09 27.00
CA SER A 200 7.93 -1.40 25.96
C SER A 200 7.09 -0.31 25.27
N PRO A 201 7.69 0.80 24.81
CA PRO A 201 6.95 1.85 24.08
C PRO A 201 6.23 1.31 22.84
N PHE A 202 6.83 0.32 22.18
CA PHE A 202 6.24 -0.32 21.01
C PHE A 202 5.00 -1.14 21.37
N THR A 203 5.08 -1.95 22.41
CA THR A 203 3.98 -2.80 22.86
C THR A 203 2.84 -1.98 23.45
N GLU A 204 3.14 -0.92 24.20
CA GLU A 204 2.13 0.03 24.67
C GLU A 204 1.39 0.71 23.50
N ALA A 205 2.12 1.23 22.51
CA ALA A 205 1.52 1.84 21.34
C ALA A 205 0.67 0.84 20.54
N LEU A 206 1.18 -0.38 20.32
CA LEU A 206 0.44 -1.43 19.62
C LEU A 206 -0.86 -1.78 20.34
N ALA A 207 -0.81 -1.97 21.66
CA ALA A 207 -1.99 -2.29 22.47
C ALA A 207 -3.06 -1.19 22.44
N ARG A 208 -2.67 0.08 22.30
CA ARG A 208 -3.61 1.21 22.13
C ARG A 208 -4.35 1.17 20.80
N HIS A 209 -3.66 0.81 19.71
CA HIS A 209 -4.23 0.91 18.35
C HIS A 209 -4.98 -0.34 17.90
N LEU A 210 -4.61 -1.54 18.36
CA LEU A 210 -5.26 -2.81 17.98
C LEU A 210 -6.79 -2.83 18.09
N PRO A 211 -7.43 -2.25 19.13
CA PRO A 211 -8.88 -2.25 19.25
C PRO A 211 -9.60 -1.27 18.31
N THR A 212 -8.88 -0.50 17.49
CA THR A 212 -9.47 0.56 16.65
C THR A 212 -10.29 -0.03 15.51
N PRO A 213 -11.62 0.18 15.46
CA PRO A 213 -12.46 -0.37 14.41
C PRO A 213 -12.17 0.23 13.04
N GLY A 214 -12.11 -0.62 12.01
CA GLY A 214 -11.96 -0.21 10.61
C GLY A 214 -10.55 0.19 10.20
N MET A 215 -9.56 0.04 11.08
CA MET A 215 -8.17 0.39 10.78
C MET A 215 -7.46 -0.77 10.10
N SER A 216 -7.00 -0.56 8.86
CA SER A 216 -6.11 -1.48 8.15
C SER A 216 -4.81 -1.70 8.95
N VAL A 217 -4.21 -2.89 8.89
CA VAL A 217 -2.94 -3.19 9.55
C VAL A 217 -1.81 -2.24 9.17
N GLU A 218 -1.71 -1.82 7.90
CA GLU A 218 -0.69 -0.87 7.43
C GLU A 218 -0.85 0.49 8.11
N THR A 219 -2.08 1.02 8.15
CA THR A 219 -2.38 2.28 8.85
C THR A 219 -2.10 2.15 10.35
N LEU A 220 -2.46 1.02 10.95
CA LEU A 220 -2.22 0.77 12.37
C LEU A 220 -0.73 0.84 12.71
N PHE A 221 0.12 0.13 11.96
CA PHE A 221 1.56 0.15 12.22
C PHE A 221 2.21 1.49 11.88
N ARG A 222 1.62 2.27 10.96
CA ARG A 222 2.00 3.66 10.74
C ARG A 222 1.71 4.52 11.99
N GLU A 223 0.55 4.39 12.62
CA GLU A 223 0.23 5.13 13.86
C GLU A 223 1.11 4.66 15.03
N VAL A 224 1.34 3.35 15.17
CA VAL A 224 2.29 2.80 16.16
C VAL A 224 3.67 3.42 15.99
N ARG A 225 4.17 3.53 14.75
CA ARG A 225 5.45 4.19 14.47
C ARG A 225 5.47 5.66 14.92
N VAL A 226 4.39 6.40 14.66
CA VAL A 226 4.27 7.81 15.08
C VAL A 226 4.34 7.93 16.60
N ASP A 227 3.60 7.09 17.32
CA ASP A 227 3.59 7.05 18.77
C ASP A 227 4.96 6.69 19.34
N VAL A 228 5.62 5.65 18.83
CA VAL A 228 6.94 5.23 19.31
C VAL A 228 8.01 6.29 19.04
N LEU A 229 8.00 6.93 17.87
CA LEU A 229 8.91 8.04 17.57
C LEU A 229 8.73 9.18 18.58
N LYS A 230 7.48 9.51 18.91
CA LYS A 230 7.16 10.55 19.89
C LYS A 230 7.61 10.15 21.29
N ASP A 231 7.25 8.95 21.74
CA ASP A 231 7.48 8.47 23.10
C ASP A 231 8.97 8.19 23.38
N THR A 232 9.75 7.91 22.34
CA THR A 232 11.21 7.68 22.43
C THR A 232 12.05 8.89 22.04
N GLY A 233 11.45 10.01 21.65
CA GLY A 233 12.21 11.18 21.17
C GLY A 233 13.01 10.91 19.90
N ASN A 234 12.46 10.10 18.98
CA ASN A 234 13.03 9.63 17.72
C ASN A 234 14.23 8.66 17.86
N GLN A 235 14.42 8.04 19.02
CA GLN A 235 15.50 7.07 19.24
C GLN A 235 15.16 5.67 18.75
N GLN A 236 13.87 5.34 18.60
CA GLN A 236 13.40 4.04 18.14
C GLN A 236 12.42 4.24 16.99
N THR A 237 12.63 3.54 15.88
CA THR A 237 11.77 3.61 14.70
C THR A 237 11.22 2.23 14.36
N PRO A 238 9.96 1.91 14.69
CA PRO A 238 9.36 0.65 14.28
C PRO A 238 9.38 0.44 12.77
N TRP A 239 9.62 -0.79 12.34
CA TRP A 239 9.76 -1.15 10.94
C TRP A 239 8.80 -2.27 10.57
N ASP A 240 8.22 -2.20 9.38
CA ASP A 240 7.32 -3.24 8.88
C ASP A 240 7.55 -3.51 7.40
N THR A 241 7.27 -4.75 6.99
CA THR A 241 7.20 -5.19 5.60
C THR A 241 5.94 -6.01 5.40
N SER A 242 5.23 -5.77 4.31
CA SER A 242 3.96 -6.43 4.01
C SER A 242 4.00 -7.12 2.65
N SER A 243 3.50 -8.34 2.63
CA SER A 243 3.15 -9.09 1.41
C SER A 243 1.69 -9.54 1.46
N LEU A 244 0.88 -8.90 2.31
CA LEU A 244 -0.55 -9.14 2.38
C LEU A 244 -1.21 -8.78 1.05
N THR A 245 -2.16 -9.60 0.64
CA THR A 245 -2.98 -9.37 -0.57
C THR A 245 -4.40 -8.96 -0.21
N VAL A 246 -4.69 -8.82 1.09
CA VAL A 246 -6.01 -8.54 1.64
C VAL A 246 -5.90 -7.41 2.65
N ASP A 247 -6.88 -6.52 2.68
CA ASP A 247 -6.98 -5.49 3.72
C ASP A 247 -7.39 -6.16 5.03
N PHE A 248 -6.40 -6.39 5.90
CA PHE A 248 -6.63 -6.99 7.20
C PHE A 248 -6.90 -5.91 8.25
N GLN A 249 -7.97 -6.12 9.02
CA GLN A 249 -8.37 -5.25 10.12
C GLN A 249 -8.51 -6.11 11.39
N PHE A 250 -7.84 -5.72 12.47
CA PHE A 250 -7.97 -6.40 13.76
C PHE A 250 -9.39 -6.31 14.29
N VAL A 251 -10.01 -5.14 14.17
CA VAL A 251 -11.43 -4.94 14.44
C VAL A 251 -12.07 -4.42 13.16
N PRO A 252 -12.98 -5.18 12.51
CA PRO A 252 -13.67 -4.72 11.32
C PRO A 252 -14.42 -3.41 11.60
N ALA A 253 -14.50 -2.51 10.62
CA ALA A 253 -15.40 -1.36 10.71
C ALA A 253 -16.83 -1.87 10.98
N LYS A 254 -17.54 -1.23 11.92
CA LYS A 254 -18.96 -1.52 12.10
C LYS A 254 -19.67 -1.19 10.79
N ALA A 255 -20.15 -2.21 10.09
CA ALA A 255 -20.99 -2.00 8.92
C ALA A 255 -22.20 -1.15 9.36
N PRO A 256 -22.54 -0.07 8.63
CA PRO A 256 -23.73 0.70 8.93
C PRO A 256 -24.94 -0.24 8.89
N SER A 257 -25.80 -0.13 9.89
CA SER A 257 -27.06 -0.88 9.93
C SER A 257 -27.93 -0.55 8.71
N ALA A 258 -28.85 -1.46 8.36
CA ALA A 258 -29.78 -1.22 7.25
C ALA A 258 -30.53 0.11 7.42
N GLU A 259 -30.92 0.44 8.65
CA GLU A 259 -31.57 1.71 9.00
C GLU A 259 -30.64 2.93 8.78
N GLU A 260 -29.36 2.84 9.14
CA GLU A 260 -28.38 3.91 8.90
C GLU A 260 -28.09 4.11 7.40
N VAL A 261 -28.14 3.05 6.60
CA VAL A 261 -27.99 3.11 5.14
C VAL A 261 -29.22 3.73 4.50
N GLU A 262 -30.41 3.29 4.90
CA GLU A 262 -31.69 3.82 4.40
C GLU A 262 -31.82 5.31 4.73
N LEU A 263 -31.56 5.69 5.99
CA LEU A 263 -31.60 7.09 6.42
C LEU A 263 -30.62 7.97 5.64
N ARG A 264 -29.43 7.45 5.32
CA ARG A 264 -28.47 8.13 4.45
C ARG A 264 -29.03 8.35 3.04
N GLN A 265 -29.62 7.32 2.43
CA GLN A 265 -30.19 7.42 1.10
C GLN A 265 -31.35 8.41 1.03
N ILE A 266 -32.20 8.43 2.06
CA ILE A 266 -33.27 9.42 2.22
C ILE A 266 -32.65 10.82 2.30
N TRP A 267 -31.66 11.02 3.15
CA TRP A 267 -31.01 12.32 3.30
C TRP A 267 -30.33 12.79 2.00
N ASP A 268 -29.59 11.92 1.31
CA ASP A 268 -28.93 12.23 0.05
C ASP A 268 -29.96 12.66 -1.01
N THR A 269 -31.12 12.00 -1.07
CA THR A 269 -32.23 12.35 -1.97
C THR A 269 -32.84 13.72 -1.61
N VAL A 270 -33.08 13.97 -0.33
CA VAL A 270 -33.61 15.26 0.17
C VAL A 270 -32.63 16.39 -0.14
N LYS A 271 -31.34 16.19 0.11
CA LYS A 271 -30.29 17.17 -0.19
C LYS A 271 -30.21 17.48 -1.68
N LEU A 272 -30.33 16.48 -2.55
CA LEU A 272 -30.35 16.66 -4.01
C LEU A 272 -31.60 17.37 -4.51
N SER A 273 -32.75 17.21 -3.84
CA SER A 273 -34.00 17.85 -4.25
C SER A 273 -33.95 19.38 -4.19
N GLN A 274 -33.13 19.94 -3.28
CA GLN A 274 -33.05 21.39 -3.01
C GLN A 274 -34.43 22.03 -2.74
N ASP A 275 -35.39 21.24 -2.25
CA ASP A 275 -36.76 21.67 -1.93
C ASP A 275 -36.91 21.89 -0.41
N PRO A 276 -37.21 23.13 0.06
CA PRO A 276 -37.39 23.42 1.48
C PRO A 276 -38.43 22.52 2.17
N LEU A 277 -39.50 22.12 1.47
CA LEU A 277 -40.54 21.27 2.03
C LEU A 277 -40.02 19.85 2.31
N GLN A 278 -39.20 19.30 1.42
CA GLN A 278 -38.60 17.97 1.61
C GLN A 278 -37.62 17.97 2.79
N VAL A 279 -36.84 19.05 2.94
CA VAL A 279 -35.93 19.22 4.09
C VAL A 279 -36.71 19.34 5.40
N LEU A 280 -37.83 20.08 5.41
CA LEU A 280 -38.72 20.17 6.57
C LEU A 280 -39.37 18.82 6.93
N LEU A 281 -39.83 18.06 5.94
CA LEU A 281 -40.41 16.74 6.16
C LEU A 281 -39.36 15.75 6.72
N PHE A 282 -38.14 15.79 6.20
CA PHE A 282 -37.02 15.01 6.73
C PHE A 282 -36.73 15.35 8.20
N LEU A 283 -36.63 16.64 8.54
CA LEU A 283 -36.40 17.09 9.92
C LEU A 283 -37.54 16.69 10.87
N ARG A 284 -38.79 16.65 10.39
CA ARG A 284 -39.94 16.19 11.18
C ARG A 284 -39.92 14.68 11.41
N ALA A 285 -39.58 13.91 10.38
CA ALA A 285 -39.53 12.44 10.47
C ALA A 285 -38.30 11.94 11.26
N HIS A 286 -37.19 12.67 11.19
CA HIS A 286 -35.90 12.28 11.74
C HIS A 286 -35.22 13.40 12.57
N PRO A 287 -35.88 13.91 13.63
CA PRO A 287 -35.45 15.10 14.36
C PRO A 287 -34.11 14.94 15.08
N ASP A 288 -33.80 13.71 15.52
CA ASP A 288 -32.58 13.34 16.25
C ASP A 288 -31.54 12.65 15.37
N SER A 289 -31.74 12.64 14.05
CA SER A 289 -30.77 12.04 13.13
C SER A 289 -29.45 12.79 13.13
N ARG A 290 -28.36 12.08 12.80
CA ARG A 290 -27.04 12.68 12.56
C ARG A 290 -27.03 13.77 11.47
N TYR A 291 -28.04 13.76 10.61
CA TYR A 291 -28.22 14.72 9.51
C TYR A 291 -29.06 15.94 9.90
N ALA A 292 -29.69 15.95 11.08
CA ALA A 292 -30.56 17.04 11.49
C ALA A 292 -29.84 18.39 11.57
N GLY A 293 -28.54 18.42 11.88
CA GLY A 293 -27.73 19.64 11.83
C GLY A 293 -27.62 20.18 10.41
N GLU A 294 -27.12 19.35 9.49
CA GLU A 294 -26.96 19.68 8.06
C GLU A 294 -28.29 20.06 7.40
N ALA A 295 -29.37 19.36 7.75
CA ALA A 295 -30.70 19.63 7.23
C ALA A 295 -31.25 21.00 7.67
N ARG A 296 -31.00 21.43 8.91
CA ARG A 296 -31.39 22.78 9.35
C ARG A 296 -30.62 23.85 8.59
N GLU A 297 -29.33 23.65 8.37
CA GLU A 297 -28.49 24.58 7.62
C GLU A 297 -28.95 24.68 6.15
N LEU A 298 -29.20 23.55 5.49
CA LEU A 298 -29.73 23.52 4.13
C LEU A 298 -31.08 24.23 4.04
N LEU A 299 -31.99 24.00 5.00
CA LEU A 299 -33.29 24.65 5.02
C LEU A 299 -33.16 26.17 5.12
N THR A 300 -32.27 26.68 5.99
CA THR A 300 -32.01 28.12 6.11
C THR A 300 -31.56 28.71 4.77
N VAL A 301 -30.58 28.07 4.11
CA VAL A 301 -30.06 28.53 2.81
C VAL A 301 -31.16 28.55 1.74
N LEU A 302 -32.00 27.52 1.68
CA LEU A 302 -33.08 27.44 0.71
C LEU A 302 -34.18 28.49 0.96
N MET A 303 -34.55 28.73 2.22
CA MET A 303 -35.53 29.76 2.58
C MET A 303 -35.03 31.18 2.28
N GLU A 304 -33.74 31.46 2.52
CA GLU A 304 -33.14 32.75 2.14
C GLU A 304 -33.16 32.97 0.62
N LYS A 305 -32.94 31.90 -0.15
CA LYS A 305 -33.00 31.93 -1.61
C LYS A 305 -34.42 32.19 -2.12
N GLU A 306 -35.45 31.64 -1.47
CA GLU A 306 -36.86 31.91 -1.80
C GLU A 306 -37.33 33.31 -1.36
N ALA A 307 -36.75 33.85 -0.28
CA ALA A 307 -37.09 35.17 0.25
C ALA A 307 -36.48 36.33 -0.55
N GLN A 308 -35.54 36.07 -1.46
CA GLN A 308 -35.03 37.09 -2.37
C GLN A 308 -36.10 37.46 -3.40
N PRO A 309 -36.49 38.75 -3.51
CA PRO A 309 -37.52 39.15 -4.46
C PRO A 309 -37.03 38.90 -5.88
N VAL A 310 -37.83 38.18 -6.67
CA VAL A 310 -37.72 38.20 -8.13
C VAL A 310 -37.93 39.65 -8.54
N VAL A 311 -36.85 40.35 -8.92
CA VAL A 311 -36.94 41.71 -9.45
C VAL A 311 -37.89 41.65 -10.64
N SER A 312 -39.01 42.37 -10.51
CA SER A 312 -40.07 42.47 -11.51
C SER A 312 -39.50 42.76 -12.90
N ALA A 313 -39.54 41.78 -13.78
CA ALA A 313 -39.51 42.04 -15.21
C ALA A 313 -40.83 42.73 -15.56
N GLU A 314 -40.72 44.05 -15.76
CA GLU A 314 -41.76 44.94 -16.23
C GLU A 314 -42.43 44.37 -17.48
N ALA A 315 -43.75 44.22 -17.43
CA ALA A 315 -44.54 43.70 -18.55
C ALA A 315 -44.61 44.74 -19.68
N PRO A 316 -44.24 44.40 -20.93
CA PRO A 316 -44.66 45.17 -22.10
C PRO A 316 -45.89 44.53 -22.74
N SER A 317 -46.88 45.38 -22.98
CA SER A 317 -48.05 45.18 -23.84
C SER A 317 -47.68 44.72 -25.26
N GLN A 318 -48.39 43.73 -25.79
CA GLN A 318 -48.45 43.42 -27.24
C GLN A 318 -49.20 44.54 -27.98
N PRO A 319 -48.79 44.95 -29.21
CA PRO A 319 -49.15 44.15 -30.40
C PRO A 319 -48.18 44.20 -31.61
N ALA A 320 -48.45 43.25 -32.52
CA ALA A 320 -48.12 43.17 -33.95
C ALA A 320 -47.11 42.06 -34.33
N SER A 321 -47.65 41.12 -35.10
CA SER A 321 -46.99 40.00 -35.76
C SER A 321 -46.31 40.43 -37.07
N GLU A 322 -45.01 40.15 -37.21
CA GLU A 322 -44.33 39.84 -38.48
C GLU A 322 -43.11 38.95 -38.20
N PRO A 323 -42.73 38.03 -39.11
CA PRO A 323 -42.02 36.80 -38.75
C PRO A 323 -40.50 37.01 -38.67
N ALA A 324 -39.92 36.81 -37.49
CA ALA A 324 -38.47 36.71 -37.32
C ALA A 324 -38.04 35.24 -37.37
N ALA A 325 -37.05 34.97 -38.21
CA ALA A 325 -36.40 33.68 -38.46
C ALA A 325 -36.00 32.92 -37.18
N PRO A 326 -35.87 31.57 -37.23
CA PRO A 326 -35.58 30.78 -36.04
C PRO A 326 -34.23 31.21 -35.46
N GLN A 327 -34.27 31.84 -34.28
CA GLN A 327 -33.10 31.94 -33.43
C GLN A 327 -32.87 30.53 -32.85
N THR A 328 -32.06 29.72 -33.53
CA THR A 328 -31.60 28.45 -32.98
C THR A 328 -30.97 28.72 -31.63
N SER A 329 -31.45 28.03 -30.59
CA SER A 329 -30.88 28.21 -29.26
C SER A 329 -29.43 27.73 -29.27
N GLU A 330 -28.59 28.28 -28.39
CA GLU A 330 -27.20 27.84 -28.23
C GLU A 330 -27.10 26.30 -28.08
N ARG A 331 -28.09 25.71 -27.39
CA ARG A 331 -28.24 24.26 -27.23
C ARG A 331 -28.45 23.53 -28.56
N ASP A 332 -29.27 24.06 -29.46
CA ASP A 332 -29.52 23.44 -30.76
C ASP A 332 -28.26 23.48 -31.65
N MET A 333 -27.49 24.57 -31.58
CA MET A 333 -26.25 24.69 -32.35
C MET A 333 -25.15 23.75 -31.84
N ILE A 334 -24.96 23.61 -30.53
CA ILE A 334 -23.99 22.64 -30.00
C ILE A 334 -24.43 21.19 -30.26
N GLU A 335 -25.73 20.88 -30.19
CA GLU A 335 -26.23 19.55 -30.55
C GLU A 335 -26.05 19.24 -32.03
N THR A 336 -26.19 20.25 -32.89
CA THR A 336 -25.92 20.12 -34.33
C THR A 336 -24.42 19.89 -34.57
N ALA A 337 -23.55 20.67 -33.92
CA ALA A 337 -22.10 20.50 -34.03
C ALA A 337 -21.65 19.10 -33.58
N ARG A 338 -22.21 18.58 -32.48
CA ARG A 338 -21.95 17.22 -32.00
C ARG A 338 -22.47 16.14 -32.94
N ARG A 339 -23.60 16.38 -33.61
CA ARG A 339 -24.19 15.44 -34.57
C ARG A 339 -23.38 15.36 -35.85
N GLU A 340 -22.87 16.49 -36.32
CA GLU A 340 -22.03 16.56 -37.51
C GLU A 340 -20.61 16.07 -37.24
N GLY A 341 -20.07 16.34 -36.06
CA GLY A 341 -18.77 15.81 -35.62
C GLY A 341 -17.58 16.31 -36.45
N THR A 342 -17.71 17.45 -37.13
CA THR A 342 -16.67 18.02 -38.00
C THR A 342 -16.03 19.25 -37.38
N ALA A 343 -14.76 19.52 -37.71
CA ALA A 343 -14.05 20.71 -37.23
C ALA A 343 -14.80 22.01 -37.61
N SER A 344 -15.38 22.07 -38.81
CA SER A 344 -16.16 23.21 -39.27
C SER A 344 -17.42 23.47 -38.43
N ALA A 345 -18.11 22.43 -37.98
CA ALA A 345 -19.35 22.58 -37.22
C ALA A 345 -19.06 23.11 -35.79
N TYR A 346 -17.99 22.61 -35.16
CA TYR A 346 -17.55 23.13 -33.86
C TYR A 346 -16.98 24.55 -33.95
N GLN A 347 -16.24 24.88 -35.02
CA GLN A 347 -15.78 26.24 -35.25
C GLN A 347 -16.96 27.22 -35.43
N THR A 348 -17.99 26.83 -36.19
CA THR A 348 -19.20 27.64 -36.39
C THR A 348 -19.93 27.92 -35.07
N TYR A 349 -20.00 26.93 -34.17
CA TYR A 349 -20.55 27.13 -32.83
C TYR A 349 -19.68 28.11 -32.00
N LEU A 350 -18.35 27.95 -32.01
CA LEU A 350 -17.43 28.81 -31.26
C LEU A 350 -17.45 30.27 -31.75
N ASP A 351 -17.67 30.49 -33.05
CA ASP A 351 -17.79 31.83 -33.63
C ASP A 351 -19.12 32.50 -33.24
N ALA A 352 -20.21 31.73 -33.16
CA ALA A 352 -21.51 32.22 -32.74
C ALA A 352 -21.60 32.44 -31.21
N TYR A 353 -20.92 31.60 -30.42
CA TYR A 353 -20.94 31.62 -28.95
C TYR A 353 -19.53 31.55 -28.35
N PRO A 354 -18.72 32.63 -28.47
CA PRO A 354 -17.34 32.65 -27.99
C PRO A 354 -17.21 32.58 -26.46
N ASN A 355 -18.28 32.94 -25.73
CA ASN A 355 -18.40 32.86 -24.27
C ASN A 355 -19.62 32.02 -23.83
N GLY A 356 -20.06 31.10 -24.68
CA GLY A 356 -21.20 30.22 -24.44
C GLY A 356 -20.95 29.17 -23.35
N ALA A 357 -22.03 28.56 -22.85
CA ALA A 357 -21.97 27.53 -21.82
C ALA A 357 -21.22 26.27 -22.27
N PHE A 358 -21.09 26.03 -23.58
CA PHE A 358 -20.43 24.85 -24.14
C PHE A 358 -19.13 25.17 -24.90
N THR A 359 -18.61 26.38 -24.79
CA THR A 359 -17.38 26.82 -25.49
C THR A 359 -16.17 25.94 -25.14
N GLU A 360 -15.97 25.58 -23.88
CA GLU A 360 -14.85 24.72 -23.47
C GLU A 360 -14.96 23.31 -24.06
N LEU A 361 -16.18 22.75 -24.09
CA LEU A 361 -16.44 21.44 -24.69
C LEU A 361 -16.20 21.48 -26.20
N ALA A 362 -16.67 22.52 -26.89
CA ALA A 362 -16.50 22.65 -28.33
C ALA A 362 -15.03 22.84 -28.75
N ARG A 363 -14.21 23.54 -27.95
CA ARG A 363 -12.75 23.66 -28.20
C ARG A 363 -12.04 22.32 -28.09
N LEU A 364 -12.39 21.52 -27.09
CA LEU A 364 -11.78 20.19 -26.88
C LEU A 364 -12.10 19.23 -28.04
N GLU A 365 -13.35 19.21 -28.49
CA GLU A 365 -13.78 18.37 -29.61
C GLU A 365 -13.12 18.80 -30.93
N LEU A 366 -13.05 20.11 -31.19
CA LEU A 366 -12.34 20.66 -32.35
C LEU A 366 -10.87 20.23 -32.36
N GLN A 367 -10.18 20.32 -31.22
CA GLN A 367 -8.78 19.92 -31.11
C GLN A 367 -8.60 18.41 -31.32
N THR A 368 -9.53 17.60 -30.84
CA THR A 368 -9.53 16.14 -31.04
C THR A 368 -9.68 15.78 -32.51
N ILE A 369 -10.55 16.47 -33.24
CA ILE A 369 -10.75 16.26 -34.68
C ILE A 369 -9.50 16.68 -35.46
N LEU A 370 -8.91 17.84 -35.16
CA LEU A 370 -7.69 18.31 -35.83
C LEU A 370 -6.49 17.39 -35.62
N ASN A 371 -6.32 16.86 -34.41
CA ASN A 371 -5.26 15.88 -34.11
C ASN A 371 -5.46 14.56 -34.87
N LYS A 372 -6.70 14.17 -35.11
CA LYS A 372 -7.05 12.97 -35.86
C LYS A 372 -6.84 13.16 -37.37
N GLU A 373 -7.11 14.35 -37.90
CA GLU A 373 -6.82 14.70 -39.30
C GLU A 373 -5.32 14.81 -39.61
N GLN A 374 -4.50 15.11 -38.60
CA GLN A 374 -3.03 15.16 -38.72
C GLN A 374 -2.34 13.79 -38.62
N SER A 375 -3.04 12.75 -38.17
CA SER A 375 -2.51 11.38 -38.13
C SER A 375 -2.94 10.60 -39.38
N THR A 376 -2.27 10.86 -40.52
CA THR A 376 -2.38 9.99 -41.70
C THR A 376 -1.31 8.89 -41.63
N ASP A 377 -1.78 7.64 -41.52
CA ASP A 377 -0.94 6.44 -41.62
C ASP A 377 -0.23 6.35 -42.98
N PRO A 378 1.06 5.95 -43.03
CA PRO A 378 1.63 5.32 -44.20
C PRO A 378 1.69 3.80 -44.06
N VAL A 379 1.17 3.14 -45.09
CA VAL A 379 1.19 1.70 -45.35
C VAL A 379 2.53 1.28 -45.99
N THR A 380 2.96 0.06 -45.65
CA THR A 380 3.81 -0.92 -46.40
C THR A 380 5.35 -0.97 -46.36
N ASN A 381 5.79 -2.23 -46.18
CA ASN A 381 6.94 -2.98 -46.76
C ASN A 381 8.28 -3.06 -46.01
N GLN A 382 8.50 -4.20 -45.34
CA GLN A 382 9.82 -4.72 -44.95
C GLN A 382 10.15 -6.00 -45.75
N PRO A 383 11.34 -6.09 -46.40
CA PRO A 383 11.96 -7.35 -46.81
C PRO A 383 12.82 -7.97 -45.69
N PRO A 384 13.17 -9.28 -45.77
CA PRO A 384 13.70 -10.06 -44.64
C PRO A 384 15.20 -9.84 -44.40
N PRO A 385 15.73 -10.04 -43.17
CA PRO A 385 17.15 -9.91 -42.89
C PRO A 385 17.95 -11.17 -43.26
N GLU A 386 19.13 -10.92 -43.82
CA GLU A 386 20.18 -11.86 -44.23
C GLU A 386 21.08 -12.28 -43.05
N GLU A 387 21.71 -13.46 -43.19
CA GLU A 387 22.42 -14.22 -42.16
C GLU A 387 23.86 -13.74 -41.82
N ALA A 388 24.23 -13.95 -40.54
CA ALA A 388 25.54 -14.43 -40.01
C ALA A 388 26.79 -13.50 -40.06
N PRO A 389 27.83 -13.69 -39.19
CA PRO A 389 28.21 -14.96 -38.54
C PRO A 389 28.65 -14.94 -37.05
N VAL A 390 28.89 -16.17 -36.61
CA VAL A 390 29.18 -16.71 -35.27
C VAL A 390 30.68 -16.66 -34.92
N ALA A 391 31.03 -16.38 -33.66
CA ALA A 391 32.18 -16.91 -32.89
C ALA A 391 32.09 -16.36 -31.45
N ALA A 392 32.49 -16.98 -30.34
CA ALA A 392 32.90 -18.33 -29.94
C ALA A 392 32.85 -18.35 -28.37
N GLN A 393 33.08 -19.50 -27.75
CA GLN A 393 32.77 -19.90 -26.36
C GLN A 393 33.58 -19.25 -25.19
N GLN A 394 32.89 -19.07 -24.03
CA GLN A 394 33.26 -19.30 -22.60
C GLN A 394 34.48 -18.56 -21.97
N PRO A 395 34.66 -18.49 -20.61
CA PRO A 395 33.82 -18.91 -19.47
C PRO A 395 33.56 -17.81 -18.41
N SER A 396 32.74 -18.16 -17.42
CA SER A 396 32.59 -17.50 -16.12
C SER A 396 33.90 -17.41 -15.32
N THR A 397 34.21 -16.23 -14.79
CA THR A 397 35.04 -16.07 -13.58
C THR A 397 34.48 -14.95 -12.72
N ASP A 398 33.92 -15.36 -11.59
CA ASP A 398 33.69 -14.55 -10.41
C ASP A 398 35.07 -14.40 -9.73
N GLN A 399 35.64 -13.20 -9.73
CA GLN A 399 36.76 -12.82 -8.85
C GLN A 399 36.71 -11.33 -8.53
N ASP A 400 36.54 -11.06 -7.24
CA ASP A 400 36.92 -9.82 -6.58
C ASP A 400 38.30 -9.34 -7.07
N GLN A 401 38.33 -8.17 -7.73
CA GLN A 401 39.54 -7.39 -7.90
C GLN A 401 39.36 -5.97 -7.36
N LYS A 402 40.09 -5.73 -6.28
CA LYS A 402 40.37 -4.44 -5.65
C LYS A 402 41.24 -3.61 -6.62
N GLY A 403 40.60 -2.91 -7.57
CA GLY A 403 41.21 -1.90 -8.43
C GLY A 403 40.77 -0.47 -8.05
N PRO A 404 41.49 0.59 -8.48
CA PRO A 404 40.99 1.96 -8.32
C PRO A 404 39.60 2.07 -8.97
N PRO A 405 38.67 2.87 -8.41
CA PRO A 405 37.29 2.90 -8.88
C PRO A 405 37.28 3.24 -10.38
N ALA A 406 36.64 2.39 -11.17
CA ALA A 406 36.46 2.62 -12.60
C ALA A 406 35.91 4.04 -12.80
N VAL A 407 36.59 4.84 -13.61
CA VAL A 407 36.13 6.19 -13.93
C VAL A 407 34.88 6.04 -14.78
N ILE A 408 33.74 6.46 -14.24
CA ILE A 408 32.49 6.52 -15.00
C ILE A 408 32.53 7.83 -15.77
N ALA A 409 32.50 7.78 -17.09
CA ALA A 409 32.49 8.97 -17.95
C ALA A 409 31.15 9.08 -18.69
N PHE A 410 30.72 10.31 -18.97
CA PHE A 410 29.42 10.58 -19.57
C PHE A 410 29.17 9.84 -20.90
N ASN A 411 30.22 9.66 -21.72
CA ASN A 411 30.17 9.05 -23.05
C ASN A 411 30.91 7.69 -23.13
N ALA A 412 31.16 7.02 -22.00
CA ALA A 412 31.79 5.70 -21.98
C ALA A 412 30.82 4.63 -21.45
N PRO A 413 30.93 3.36 -21.89
CA PRO A 413 30.10 2.27 -21.37
C PRO A 413 30.20 2.15 -19.86
N LEU A 414 29.07 1.90 -19.20
CA LEU A 414 28.98 1.86 -17.74
C LEU A 414 29.71 0.66 -17.11
N ALA A 415 29.87 -0.45 -17.84
CA ALA A 415 30.46 -1.70 -17.37
C ALA A 415 29.83 -2.25 -16.06
N MET A 416 28.59 -1.85 -15.74
CA MET A 416 27.86 -2.28 -14.54
C MET A 416 26.34 -2.39 -14.82
N GLY A 417 25.69 -3.34 -14.14
CA GLY A 417 24.27 -3.65 -14.33
C GLY A 417 24.02 -4.78 -15.32
N ASP A 418 22.76 -4.95 -15.74
CA ASP A 418 22.38 -5.92 -16.76
C ASP A 418 23.11 -5.64 -18.09
N PRO A 419 23.33 -6.64 -18.96
CA PRO A 419 24.10 -6.49 -20.21
C PRO A 419 23.64 -5.34 -21.13
N GLU A 420 22.35 -5.03 -21.10
CA GLU A 420 21.73 -3.94 -21.88
C GLU A 420 22.11 -2.54 -21.34
N ILE A 421 22.38 -2.42 -20.04
CA ILE A 421 22.77 -1.18 -19.37
C ILE A 421 24.30 -1.07 -19.32
N ALA A 422 25.00 -2.17 -19.03
CA ALA A 422 26.44 -2.21 -18.88
C ALA A 422 27.19 -1.88 -20.18
N SER A 423 26.59 -2.13 -21.35
CA SER A 423 27.18 -1.88 -22.67
C SER A 423 26.97 -0.45 -23.19
N ARG A 424 26.13 0.36 -22.52
CA ARG A 424 25.75 1.72 -22.96
C ARG A 424 26.36 2.78 -22.04
N SER A 425 26.56 3.97 -22.57
CA SER A 425 26.99 5.16 -21.85
C SER A 425 25.82 5.92 -21.22
N ILE A 426 26.11 6.89 -20.34
CA ILE A 426 25.08 7.74 -19.72
C ILE A 426 24.33 8.52 -20.81
N SER A 427 25.04 9.06 -21.81
CA SER A 427 24.44 9.81 -22.92
C SER A 427 23.52 8.96 -23.82
N GLU A 428 23.84 7.69 -24.01
CA GLU A 428 22.98 6.75 -24.73
C GLU A 428 21.77 6.30 -23.92
N LEU A 429 21.89 6.20 -22.59
CA LEU A 429 20.79 5.76 -21.72
C LEU A 429 19.74 6.85 -21.51
N ILE A 430 20.14 8.12 -21.37
CA ILE A 430 19.17 9.23 -21.21
C ILE A 430 18.32 9.47 -22.45
N THR A 431 18.81 9.06 -23.62
CA THR A 431 18.10 9.13 -24.92
C THR A 431 17.34 7.84 -25.24
N GLY A 432 17.45 6.81 -24.40
CA GLY A 432 16.69 5.56 -24.51
C GLY A 432 15.24 5.70 -24.03
N SER A 433 14.51 4.59 -24.09
CA SER A 433 13.16 4.47 -23.53
C SER A 433 13.19 3.72 -22.18
N PRO A 434 12.40 4.16 -21.18
CA PRO A 434 12.31 3.49 -19.89
C PRO A 434 11.92 2.00 -20.01
N LYS A 435 12.44 1.15 -19.11
CA LYS A 435 12.12 -0.29 -19.02
C LYS A 435 10.75 -0.56 -18.37
N TYR A 436 10.26 0.39 -17.57
CA TYR A 436 8.98 0.33 -16.84
C TYR A 436 8.50 1.75 -16.53
N PRO A 437 7.21 1.97 -16.18
CA PRO A 437 6.68 3.32 -16.07
C PRO A 437 7.38 4.12 -14.95
N PRO A 438 7.69 5.41 -15.18
CA PRO A 438 8.26 6.28 -14.15
C PRO A 438 7.33 6.48 -12.94
N ILE A 439 6.03 6.31 -13.14
CA ILE A 439 4.98 6.41 -12.13
C ILE A 439 4.08 5.18 -12.28
N GLU A 440 3.88 4.43 -11.19
CA GLU A 440 3.01 3.25 -11.20
C GLU A 440 1.59 3.61 -11.69
N GLY A 441 1.07 2.84 -12.63
CA GLY A 441 -0.25 3.08 -13.26
C GLY A 441 -0.26 4.03 -14.46
N LEU A 442 0.89 4.56 -14.91
CA LEU A 442 0.93 5.39 -16.13
C LEU A 442 0.64 4.54 -17.39
N PRO A 443 -0.33 4.91 -18.25
CA PRO A 443 -0.63 4.18 -19.48
C PRO A 443 0.59 4.09 -20.40
N GLU A 444 0.82 2.93 -21.03
CA GLU A 444 1.99 2.68 -21.89
C GLU A 444 2.17 3.76 -22.97
N ALA A 445 1.08 4.22 -23.58
CA ALA A 445 1.11 5.25 -24.63
C ALA A 445 1.77 6.58 -24.21
N VAL A 446 1.91 6.83 -22.90
CA VAL A 446 2.43 8.09 -22.35
C VAL A 446 3.95 8.04 -22.12
N TRP A 447 4.53 6.85 -21.92
CA TRP A 447 5.95 6.70 -21.54
C TRP A 447 6.74 5.75 -22.43
N LYS A 448 6.09 4.76 -23.05
CA LYS A 448 6.72 3.81 -23.97
C LYS A 448 7.15 4.57 -25.23
N ASP A 449 8.39 4.36 -25.66
CA ASP A 449 9.03 5.06 -26.78
C ASP A 449 9.28 6.58 -26.60
N LYS A 450 9.11 7.11 -25.38
CA LYS A 450 9.52 8.48 -25.02
C LYS A 450 10.91 8.45 -24.38
N THR A 451 11.72 9.48 -24.64
CA THR A 451 13.06 9.56 -24.05
C THR A 451 13.04 10.30 -22.73
N CYS A 452 13.84 9.85 -21.76
CA CYS A 452 13.93 10.53 -20.47
C CYS A 452 14.47 11.97 -20.61
N ALA A 453 15.37 12.19 -21.57
CA ALA A 453 15.84 13.53 -21.93
C ALA A 453 14.70 14.46 -22.38
N ALA A 454 13.70 13.96 -23.12
CA ALA A 454 12.55 14.75 -23.53
C ALA A 454 11.59 15.07 -22.37
N CYS A 455 11.47 14.17 -21.38
CA CYS A 455 10.60 14.38 -20.22
C CYS A 455 11.24 15.26 -19.13
N HIS A 456 12.56 15.18 -18.94
CA HIS A 456 13.28 15.82 -17.83
C HIS A 456 14.28 16.90 -18.25
N HIS A 457 14.40 17.20 -19.55
CA HIS A 457 15.41 18.11 -20.11
C HIS A 457 16.84 17.72 -19.70
N TRP A 458 17.14 16.42 -19.59
CA TRP A 458 18.45 15.95 -19.14
C TRP A 458 19.56 16.27 -20.15
N GLU A 459 20.42 17.22 -19.78
CA GLU A 459 21.69 17.59 -20.40
C GLU A 459 22.83 17.29 -19.41
N GLN A 460 24.07 17.13 -19.88
CA GLN A 460 25.19 16.71 -19.02
C GLN A 460 25.34 17.57 -17.74
N ALA A 461 25.16 18.90 -17.85
CA ALA A 461 25.26 19.80 -16.71
C ALA A 461 24.14 19.63 -15.67
N ASN A 462 22.88 19.56 -16.10
CA ASN A 462 21.76 19.45 -15.17
C ASN A 462 21.58 18.02 -14.61
N LEU A 463 21.99 17.00 -15.37
CA LEU A 463 22.04 15.63 -14.90
C LEU A 463 23.12 15.45 -13.83
N CYS A 464 24.25 16.16 -13.95
CA CYS A 464 25.28 16.20 -12.92
C CYS A 464 24.75 16.78 -11.61
N ASP A 465 23.98 17.88 -11.67
CA ASP A 465 23.38 18.48 -10.47
C ASP A 465 22.33 17.57 -9.82
N GLN A 466 21.52 16.88 -10.62
CA GLN A 466 20.62 15.86 -10.10
C GLN A 466 21.40 14.69 -9.47
N ALA A 467 22.49 14.24 -10.10
CA ALA A 467 23.28 13.11 -9.63
C ALA A 467 24.01 13.41 -8.30
N LYS A 468 24.40 14.67 -8.04
CA LYS A 468 24.96 15.10 -6.74
C LYS A 468 23.99 14.88 -5.59
N THR A 469 22.67 14.90 -5.83
CA THR A 469 21.67 14.59 -4.78
C THR A 469 21.78 13.14 -4.30
N TYR A 470 22.21 12.21 -5.17
CA TYR A 470 22.44 10.80 -4.81
C TYR A 470 23.73 10.57 -4.03
N VAL A 471 24.64 11.55 -4.02
CA VAL A 471 25.85 11.51 -3.18
C VAL A 471 25.52 11.92 -1.75
N ALA A 472 24.58 12.85 -1.59
CA ALA A 472 24.12 13.33 -0.29
C ALA A 472 23.17 12.35 0.41
N ASP A 473 22.35 11.60 -0.32
CA ASP A 473 21.44 10.57 0.20
C ASP A 473 21.98 9.15 -0.07
N LYS A 474 22.66 8.58 0.93
CA LYS A 474 23.48 7.35 0.75
C LYS A 474 22.70 6.03 0.73
N SER A 475 21.40 5.99 1.02
CA SER A 475 20.66 4.71 1.07
C SER A 475 19.26 4.75 0.48
N ARG A 476 18.50 5.84 0.63
CA ARG A 476 17.06 5.83 0.31
C ARG A 476 16.77 6.10 -1.16
N ALA A 477 17.47 7.06 -1.77
CA ALA A 477 17.27 7.36 -3.19
C ALA A 477 17.83 6.24 -4.08
N VAL A 478 19.05 5.76 -3.81
CA VAL A 478 19.76 4.78 -4.65
C VAL A 478 19.08 3.40 -4.67
N ALA A 479 18.40 3.03 -3.57
CA ALA A 479 17.67 1.77 -3.44
C ALA A 479 16.32 1.75 -4.18
N LYS A 480 15.78 2.92 -4.59
CA LYS A 480 14.56 2.98 -5.40
C LYS A 480 14.87 2.54 -6.82
N GLU A 481 14.07 1.60 -7.29
CA GLU A 481 14.05 1.13 -8.67
C GLU A 481 13.95 2.31 -9.65
N HIS A 482 14.99 2.49 -10.47
CA HIS A 482 15.02 3.51 -11.52
C HIS A 482 14.55 2.88 -12.83
N PRO A 483 13.78 3.55 -13.70
CA PRO A 483 13.31 2.98 -14.97
C PRO A 483 14.39 2.44 -15.94
N TYR A 484 15.67 2.52 -15.59
CA TYR A 484 16.82 1.88 -16.25
C TYR A 484 17.59 0.94 -15.29
N GLY A 485 16.91 0.37 -14.30
CA GLY A 485 17.49 -0.43 -13.22
C GLY A 485 18.28 0.37 -12.17
N GLY A 486 18.50 -0.24 -11.00
CA GLY A 486 19.29 0.36 -9.91
C GLY A 486 20.76 0.59 -10.27
N ALA A 487 21.29 -0.09 -11.28
CA ALA A 487 22.66 0.07 -11.77
C ALA A 487 22.89 1.46 -12.38
N PHE A 488 21.95 1.99 -13.17
CA PHE A 488 22.07 3.32 -13.78
C PHE A 488 22.13 4.43 -12.71
N LYS A 489 21.30 4.33 -11.66
CA LYS A 489 21.27 5.29 -10.56
C LYS A 489 22.57 5.26 -9.74
N ASN A 490 23.12 4.06 -9.53
CA ASN A 490 24.44 3.89 -8.94
C ASN A 490 25.55 4.49 -9.80
N ALA A 491 25.49 4.31 -11.12
CA ALA A 491 26.44 4.91 -12.06
C ALA A 491 26.40 6.46 -12.00
N LEU A 492 25.20 7.07 -11.97
CA LEU A 492 25.05 8.52 -11.80
C LEU A 492 25.67 9.01 -10.48
N ARG A 493 25.44 8.29 -9.37
CA ARG A 493 26.06 8.62 -8.08
C ARG A 493 27.59 8.58 -8.16
N LEU A 494 28.16 7.52 -8.74
CA LEU A 494 29.61 7.37 -8.87
C LEU A 494 30.21 8.43 -9.81
N TRP A 495 29.52 8.72 -10.92
CA TRP A 495 29.89 9.80 -11.85
C TRP A 495 29.91 11.17 -11.14
N ALA A 496 28.90 11.47 -10.32
CA ALA A 496 28.86 12.71 -9.53
C ALA A 496 29.93 12.76 -8.43
N GLN A 497 30.26 11.64 -7.78
CA GLN A 497 31.37 11.55 -6.82
C GLN A 497 32.73 11.85 -7.47
N GLN A 498 32.86 11.56 -8.77
CA GLN A 498 34.07 11.82 -9.55
C GLN A 498 34.11 13.24 -10.15
N GLY A 499 33.12 14.10 -9.86
CA GLY A 499 33.06 15.47 -10.36
C GLY A 499 32.39 15.62 -11.72
N CYS A 500 31.60 14.62 -12.15
CA CYS A 500 30.91 14.57 -13.44
C CYS A 500 31.83 14.72 -14.67
N PRO A 501 32.92 13.91 -14.76
CA PRO A 501 33.87 13.98 -15.86
C PRO A 501 33.31 13.58 -17.23
#